data_AF-A0A8I3W5K3-F1
#
_entry.id   AF-A0A8I3W5K3-F1
#
_cell.length_a   1.000
_cell.length_b   1.000
_cell.length_c   1.000
_cell.angle_alpha   90.00
_cell.angle_beta   90.00
_cell.angle_gamma   90.00
#
_symmetry.space_group_name_H-M   'P 1'
#
loop_
_entity.id
_entity.type
_entity.pdbx_description
1 polymer ?
#
loop_
_entity_poly.entity_id
_entity_poly.type
_entity_poly.pdbx_seq_one_letter_code
_entity_poly.pdbx_strand_id
1 'polypeptide(L)'
;MAATPALDLEAEPSVDVILVGSSELSSPVPTATGRELTAYEVKANRRDIEEICLCCGSFQVHTQHPLFEGGMCAPCKDKFLDALFLYDDDGYQSYCSICSSGGTLLICENPDCTRCYCFECVDILVGPGTSGKVHAMSNWVCFLCLPFSRSGLLQRRKKWHSHLKAFYDQESKSPLEMFETLPVWRRQPMRVLALFGDIKKELTSLGFLGSGSDQGRLKHLDDVRDVVRKDVEEWGPFDLLYGATPAPGHACDHPPAWYLLQFHRLLQYARPSGSPRPFFWMFVDHLMLNKDDQDLVCRFLEMEQATIPDVRGGVLQSAVRVWSNIPAIRSSRHSALPSEEELSLLAQNRQSSKLPAQRPTKLLKNCFLPLKEYFKYISTELTSSS
;
A
#
# COMPACT_ATOMS: atom_id res chain seq x y z
N MET A 1 14.91 32.37 -92.02
CA MET A 1 15.17 31.24 -91.11
C MET A 1 14.22 30.12 -91.56
N ALA A 2 14.56 29.33 -92.57
CA ALA A 2 15.29 28.06 -92.50
C ALA A 2 14.73 27.14 -91.39
N ALA A 3 14.22 25.91 -91.61
CA ALA A 3 13.91 25.12 -92.79
C ALA A 3 12.95 23.97 -92.36
N THR A 4 12.15 23.48 -93.30
CA THR A 4 11.30 22.27 -93.36
C THR A 4 12.05 20.93 -93.08
N PRO A 5 11.45 19.71 -93.19
CA PRO A 5 10.14 19.14 -92.79
C PRO A 5 10.28 17.66 -92.25
N ALA A 6 9.18 16.88 -92.27
CA ALA A 6 9.08 15.40 -92.37
C ALA A 6 9.14 14.61 -91.04
N LEU A 7 8.47 13.47 -90.82
CA LEU A 7 7.46 12.64 -91.50
C LEU A 7 7.01 11.58 -90.45
N ASP A 8 5.88 10.91 -90.71
CA ASP A 8 5.23 9.80 -89.98
C ASP A 8 6.14 8.77 -89.28
N LEU A 9 5.58 8.10 -88.26
CA LEU A 9 5.66 6.64 -88.07
C LEU A 9 4.65 6.16 -87.00
N GLU A 10 3.75 5.28 -87.42
CA GLU A 10 2.84 4.53 -86.56
C GLU A 10 3.56 3.48 -85.71
N ALA A 11 3.00 3.19 -84.52
CA ALA A 11 3.09 1.88 -83.86
C ALA A 11 1.92 1.70 -82.87
N GLU A 12 1.01 0.78 -83.19
CA GLU A 12 -0.03 0.20 -82.31
C GLU A 12 0.56 -0.79 -81.26
N PRO A 13 -0.24 -1.60 -80.53
CA PRO A 13 -0.81 -1.33 -79.21
C PRO A 13 -0.20 -2.25 -78.13
N SER A 14 0.04 -1.74 -76.93
CA SER A 14 0.54 -2.58 -75.82
C SER A 14 -0.63 -3.27 -75.10
N VAL A 15 -0.65 -4.59 -75.20
CA VAL A 15 -1.63 -5.55 -74.65
C VAL A 15 -1.68 -5.53 -73.12
N ASP A 16 -2.89 -5.44 -72.57
CA ASP A 16 -3.23 -5.68 -71.16
C ASP A 16 -2.93 -7.13 -70.76
N VAL A 17 -2.12 -7.31 -69.71
CA VAL A 17 -1.90 -8.60 -69.04
C VAL A 17 -2.55 -8.55 -67.67
N ILE A 18 -3.67 -9.28 -67.55
CA ILE A 18 -4.40 -9.54 -66.30
C ILE A 18 -3.56 -10.50 -65.45
N LEU A 19 -3.04 -10.01 -64.32
CA LEU A 19 -2.43 -10.82 -63.28
C LEU A 19 -3.47 -11.20 -62.22
N VAL A 20 -3.87 -12.47 -62.25
CA VAL A 20 -4.67 -13.12 -61.20
C VAL A 20 -3.77 -13.33 -59.98
N GLY A 21 -4.10 -12.64 -58.89
CA GLY A 21 -3.41 -12.71 -57.60
C GLY A 21 -4.33 -13.20 -56.48
N SER A 22 -4.27 -14.51 -56.24
CA SER A 22 -4.38 -15.25 -54.98
C SER A 22 -5.15 -14.66 -53.78
N SER A 23 -6.22 -15.37 -53.43
CA SER A 23 -6.80 -15.58 -52.09
C SER A 23 -6.22 -14.75 -50.93
N GLU A 24 -6.97 -13.74 -50.49
CA GLU A 24 -6.80 -13.16 -49.16
C GLU A 24 -7.22 -14.20 -48.12
N LEU A 25 -6.22 -14.91 -47.59
CA LEU A 25 -6.33 -15.61 -46.32
C LEU A 25 -6.70 -14.58 -45.26
N SER A 26 -7.86 -14.80 -44.64
CA SER A 26 -8.28 -14.14 -43.40
C SER A 26 -7.11 -13.95 -42.47
N SER A 27 -6.82 -12.70 -42.13
CA SER A 27 -5.86 -12.33 -41.10
C SER A 27 -6.19 -13.08 -39.79
N PRO A 28 -5.19 -13.62 -39.08
CA PRO A 28 -5.45 -14.27 -37.81
C PRO A 28 -5.98 -13.24 -36.82
N VAL A 29 -7.14 -13.56 -36.22
CA VAL A 29 -7.68 -12.91 -35.02
C VAL A 29 -6.53 -12.69 -34.03
N PRO A 30 -6.42 -11.51 -33.37
CA PRO A 30 -5.40 -11.31 -32.36
C PRO A 30 -5.49 -12.46 -31.35
N THR A 31 -4.43 -13.24 -31.22
CA THR A 31 -4.35 -14.32 -30.24
C THR A 31 -4.34 -13.69 -28.86
N ALA A 32 -5.53 -13.53 -28.28
CA ALA A 32 -5.76 -13.05 -26.92
C ALA A 32 -4.80 -13.77 -25.96
N THR A 33 -3.81 -13.07 -25.42
CA THR A 33 -2.84 -13.67 -24.51
C THR A 33 -3.38 -13.70 -23.09
N GLY A 34 -3.45 -14.92 -22.55
CA GLY A 34 -3.62 -15.23 -21.13
C GLY A 34 -4.99 -14.92 -20.54
N ARG A 35 -5.20 -13.67 -20.14
CA ARG A 35 -6.24 -13.31 -19.18
C ARG A 35 -7.63 -13.13 -19.78
N GLU A 36 -7.71 -12.65 -21.02
CA GLU A 36 -8.95 -12.49 -21.77
C GLU A 36 -9.66 -13.83 -22.03
N LEU A 37 -8.90 -14.93 -22.09
CA LEU A 37 -9.44 -16.28 -22.25
C LEU A 37 -10.07 -16.83 -20.97
N THR A 38 -9.86 -16.22 -19.80
CA THR A 38 -10.35 -16.73 -18.50
C THR A 38 -11.86 -17.01 -18.56
N ALA A 39 -12.65 -16.09 -19.13
CA ALA A 39 -14.09 -16.27 -19.21
C ALA A 39 -14.50 -17.42 -20.13
N TYR A 40 -13.76 -17.62 -21.22
CA TYR A 40 -13.96 -18.74 -22.14
C TYR A 40 -13.59 -20.06 -21.48
N GLU A 41 -12.43 -20.14 -20.83
CA GLU A 41 -11.96 -21.35 -20.14
C GLU A 41 -12.94 -21.82 -19.06
N VAL A 42 -13.48 -20.89 -18.27
CA VAL A 42 -14.43 -21.24 -17.21
C VAL A 42 -15.80 -21.61 -17.78
N LYS A 43 -16.32 -20.86 -18.77
CA LYS A 43 -17.69 -21.07 -19.26
C LYS A 43 -17.80 -22.13 -20.35
N ALA A 44 -16.92 -22.11 -21.34
CA ALA A 44 -16.93 -23.02 -22.48
C ALA A 44 -16.19 -24.32 -22.17
N ASN A 45 -14.96 -24.24 -21.66
CA ASN A 45 -14.14 -25.43 -21.35
C ASN A 45 -14.45 -26.03 -19.97
N ARG A 46 -15.32 -25.38 -19.17
CA ARG A 46 -15.71 -25.82 -17.81
C ARG A 46 -14.53 -26.04 -16.87
N ARG A 47 -13.44 -25.30 -17.07
CA ARG A 47 -12.29 -25.31 -16.17
C ARG A 47 -12.67 -24.70 -14.83
N ASP A 48 -12.17 -25.27 -13.74
CA ASP A 48 -12.32 -24.66 -12.43
C ASP A 48 -11.52 -23.35 -12.38
N ILE A 49 -12.15 -22.27 -11.90
CA ILE A 49 -11.51 -20.97 -11.77
C ILE A 49 -10.33 -21.00 -10.79
N GLU A 50 -10.32 -21.93 -9.83
CA GLU A 50 -9.21 -22.17 -8.90
C GLU A 50 -7.93 -22.69 -9.60
N GLU A 51 -8.06 -23.23 -10.81
CA GLU A 51 -6.93 -23.68 -11.63
C GLU A 51 -6.39 -22.58 -12.57
N ILE A 52 -6.93 -21.36 -12.48
CA ILE A 52 -6.51 -20.23 -13.32
C ILE A 52 -6.07 -19.09 -12.41
N CYS A 53 -4.87 -18.56 -12.67
CA CYS A 53 -4.39 -17.37 -11.98
C CYS A 53 -5.30 -16.18 -12.30
N LEU A 54 -6.08 -15.71 -11.32
CA LEU A 54 -6.97 -14.56 -11.51
C LEU A 54 -6.22 -13.31 -11.95
N CYS A 55 -4.95 -13.18 -11.58
CA CYS A 55 -4.14 -11.99 -11.82
C CYS A 55 -3.61 -11.87 -13.25
N CYS A 56 -3.30 -12.97 -13.92
CA CYS A 56 -2.66 -12.96 -15.25
C CYS A 56 -3.18 -14.00 -16.25
N GLY A 57 -4.09 -14.90 -15.84
CA GLY A 57 -4.65 -15.95 -16.69
C GLY A 57 -3.78 -17.21 -16.82
N SER A 58 -2.62 -17.28 -16.16
CA SER A 58 -1.77 -18.48 -16.18
C SER A 58 -2.45 -19.69 -15.54
N PHE A 59 -2.31 -20.87 -16.13
CA PHE A 59 -2.76 -22.14 -15.53
C PHE A 59 -1.74 -22.75 -14.55
N GLN A 60 -0.55 -22.16 -14.41
CA GLN A 60 0.46 -22.60 -13.43
C GLN A 60 0.16 -21.95 -12.07
N VAL A 61 -0.87 -22.44 -11.40
CA VAL A 61 -1.29 -21.96 -10.08
C VAL A 61 -0.34 -22.49 -8.99
N HIS A 62 0.10 -21.59 -8.12
CA HIS A 62 0.92 -21.91 -6.95
C HIS A 62 0.06 -22.01 -5.68
N THR A 63 -0.89 -21.10 -5.53
CA THR A 63 -1.77 -21.01 -4.37
C THR A 63 -3.09 -20.36 -4.76
N GLN A 64 -4.04 -20.28 -3.83
CA GLN A 64 -5.33 -19.63 -4.05
C GLN A 64 -5.23 -18.12 -3.87
N HIS A 65 -5.97 -17.35 -4.68
CA HIS A 65 -6.07 -15.90 -4.54
C HIS A 65 -6.74 -15.56 -3.19
N PRO A 66 -6.16 -14.70 -2.34
CA PRO A 66 -6.62 -14.55 -0.95
C PRO A 66 -8.02 -13.91 -0.80
N LEU A 67 -8.40 -13.01 -1.72
CA LEU A 67 -9.65 -12.24 -1.63
C LEU A 67 -10.84 -12.85 -2.38
N PHE A 68 -10.60 -13.54 -3.50
CA PHE A 68 -11.61 -14.01 -4.44
C PHE A 68 -11.35 -15.47 -4.83
N GLU A 69 -12.40 -16.21 -5.17
CA GLU A 69 -12.33 -17.59 -5.67
C GLU A 69 -11.60 -17.61 -7.01
N GLY A 70 -10.51 -18.38 -7.06
CA GLY A 70 -9.59 -18.49 -8.18
C GLY A 70 -8.12 -18.61 -7.74
N GLY A 71 -7.27 -19.07 -8.67
CA GLY A 71 -5.86 -19.34 -8.41
C GLY A 71 -4.97 -18.10 -8.44
N MET A 72 -3.71 -18.28 -8.05
CA MET A 72 -2.63 -17.30 -8.13
C MET A 72 -1.31 -18.01 -8.43
N CYS A 73 -0.62 -17.60 -9.49
CA CYS A 73 0.71 -18.12 -9.84
C CYS A 73 1.80 -17.46 -8.98
N ALA A 74 2.99 -18.08 -8.92
CA ALA A 74 4.07 -17.61 -8.05
C ALA A 74 4.51 -16.14 -8.31
N PRO A 75 4.70 -15.66 -9.55
CA PRO A 75 5.04 -14.25 -9.77
C PRO A 75 3.96 -13.27 -9.32
N CYS A 76 2.68 -13.61 -9.53
CA CYS A 76 1.57 -12.77 -9.09
C CYS A 76 1.42 -12.77 -7.56
N LYS A 77 1.74 -13.89 -6.91
CA LYS A 77 1.81 -14.00 -5.46
C LYS A 77 2.86 -13.07 -4.88
N ASP A 78 4.08 -13.11 -5.41
CA ASP A 78 5.17 -12.24 -4.94
C ASP A 78 4.81 -10.76 -5.12
N LYS A 79 4.25 -10.41 -6.29
CA LYS A 79 3.75 -9.06 -6.57
C LYS A 79 2.64 -8.63 -5.61
N PHE A 80 1.71 -9.54 -5.28
CA PHE A 80 0.61 -9.27 -4.37
C PHE A 80 1.12 -9.00 -2.94
N LEU A 81 2.06 -9.82 -2.45
CA LEU A 81 2.67 -9.64 -1.13
C LEU A 81 3.42 -8.31 -1.03
N ASP A 82 4.14 -7.90 -2.08
CA ASP A 82 4.86 -6.63 -2.10
C ASP A 82 3.91 -5.42 -2.14
N ALA A 83 2.70 -5.57 -2.72
CA ALA A 83 1.74 -4.49 -2.91
C ALA A 83 0.64 -4.36 -1.85
N LEU A 84 0.40 -5.40 -1.03
CA LEU A 84 -0.80 -5.55 -0.19
C LEU A 84 -1.12 -4.34 0.72
N PHE A 85 -0.09 -3.68 1.24
CA PHE A 85 -0.23 -2.53 2.14
C PHE A 85 0.46 -1.28 1.61
N LEU A 86 0.62 -1.16 0.29
CA LEU A 86 1.08 0.07 -0.35
C LEU A 86 -0.11 0.99 -0.61
N TYR A 87 0.02 2.25 -0.19
CA TYR A 87 -0.99 3.28 -0.29
C TYR A 87 -0.42 4.53 -0.94
N ASP A 88 -1.26 5.19 -1.72
CA ASP A 88 -0.95 6.49 -2.32
C ASP A 88 -1.29 7.63 -1.35
N ASP A 89 -0.86 8.85 -1.68
CA ASP A 89 -1.05 10.04 -0.86
C ASP A 89 -2.52 10.43 -0.66
N ASP A 90 -3.40 9.96 -1.56
CA ASP A 90 -4.86 10.09 -1.45
C ASP A 90 -5.46 9.18 -0.35
N GLY A 91 -4.66 8.26 0.20
CA GLY A 91 -5.04 7.37 1.27
C GLY A 91 -5.79 6.12 0.85
N TYR A 92 -5.79 5.77 -0.44
CA TYR A 92 -6.25 4.50 -1.02
C TYR A 92 -5.07 3.59 -1.37
N GLN A 93 -5.36 2.31 -1.62
CA GLN A 93 -4.32 1.36 -2.05
C GLN A 93 -3.79 1.72 -3.44
N SER A 94 -2.46 1.69 -3.60
CA SER A 94 -1.78 2.07 -4.86
C SER A 94 -2.01 1.08 -6.00
N TYR A 95 -2.49 -0.12 -5.70
CA TYR A 95 -2.59 -1.21 -6.67
C TYR A 95 -3.94 -1.90 -6.61
N CYS A 96 -4.38 -2.38 -7.77
CA CYS A 96 -5.60 -3.17 -7.91
C CYS A 96 -5.65 -4.32 -6.90
N SER A 97 -6.75 -4.42 -6.13
CA SER A 97 -6.98 -5.46 -5.13
C SER A 97 -7.06 -6.89 -5.69
N ILE A 98 -7.05 -7.06 -7.01
CA ILE A 98 -7.02 -8.38 -7.67
C ILE A 98 -5.60 -8.66 -8.21
N CYS A 99 -5.14 -7.92 -9.21
CA CYS A 99 -3.89 -8.25 -9.91
C CYS A 99 -2.65 -7.49 -9.44
N SER A 100 -2.81 -6.58 -8.47
CA SER A 100 -1.72 -5.72 -7.99
C SER A 100 -1.06 -4.89 -9.10
N SER A 101 -1.81 -4.46 -10.12
CA SER A 101 -1.35 -3.53 -11.15
C SER A 101 -1.76 -2.09 -10.81
N GLY A 102 -0.85 -1.13 -11.02
CA GLY A 102 -1.01 0.29 -10.67
C GLY A 102 -1.29 1.19 -11.88
N GLY A 103 -2.24 0.79 -12.73
CA GLY A 103 -2.71 1.60 -13.86
C GLY A 103 -3.85 2.54 -13.44
N THR A 104 -4.79 2.82 -14.34
CA THR A 104 -6.03 3.53 -13.97
C THR A 104 -6.91 2.63 -13.10
N LEU A 105 -7.33 3.14 -11.93
CA LEU A 105 -8.05 2.39 -10.92
C LEU A 105 -9.44 2.98 -10.65
N LEU A 106 -10.40 2.08 -10.43
CA LEU A 106 -11.74 2.36 -9.93
C LEU A 106 -11.69 2.29 -8.40
N ILE A 107 -11.93 3.42 -7.73
CA ILE A 107 -11.88 3.56 -6.28
C ILE A 107 -13.25 3.25 -5.68
N CYS A 108 -13.28 2.49 -4.58
CA CYS A 108 -14.51 2.26 -3.83
C CYS A 108 -14.95 3.55 -3.12
N GLU A 109 -16.20 3.97 -3.30
CA GLU A 109 -16.77 5.16 -2.65
C GLU A 109 -17.37 4.85 -1.27
N ASN A 110 -17.23 3.62 -0.76
CA ASN A 110 -17.54 3.36 0.64
C ASN A 110 -16.50 4.10 1.52
N PRO A 111 -16.91 5.04 2.40
CA PRO A 111 -15.99 5.87 3.18
C PRO A 111 -15.04 5.09 4.11
N ASP A 112 -15.37 3.84 4.44
CA ASP A 112 -14.56 2.96 5.28
C ASP A 112 -13.69 1.98 4.46
N CYS A 113 -13.71 2.08 3.12
CA CYS A 113 -12.98 1.20 2.21
C CYS A 113 -11.86 1.95 1.48
N THR A 114 -10.66 1.36 1.44
CA THR A 114 -9.49 1.91 0.76
C THR A 114 -9.14 1.16 -0.52
N ARG A 115 -10.03 0.29 -1.01
CA ARG A 115 -9.74 -0.64 -2.10
C ARG A 115 -10.08 -0.08 -3.46
N CYS A 116 -9.31 -0.53 -4.44
CA CYS A 116 -9.39 -0.10 -5.81
C CYS A 116 -9.21 -1.28 -6.78
N TYR A 117 -9.71 -1.14 -8.00
CA TYR A 117 -9.75 -2.20 -9.01
C TYR A 117 -9.40 -1.64 -10.38
N CYS A 118 -8.52 -2.30 -11.14
CA CYS A 118 -8.25 -1.84 -12.52
C CYS A 118 -9.42 -2.21 -13.46
N PHE A 119 -9.59 -1.39 -14.50
CA PHE A 119 -10.64 -1.55 -15.51
C PHE A 119 -10.61 -2.95 -16.13
N GLU A 120 -9.42 -3.42 -16.49
CA GLU A 120 -9.19 -4.73 -17.10
C GLU A 120 -9.71 -5.89 -16.24
N CYS A 121 -9.46 -5.88 -14.92
CA CYS A 121 -9.96 -6.93 -14.03
C CYS A 121 -11.49 -6.97 -14.02
N VAL A 122 -12.12 -5.79 -13.99
CA VAL A 122 -13.58 -5.66 -13.95
C VAL A 122 -14.18 -6.18 -15.26
N ASP A 123 -13.62 -5.80 -16.41
CA ASP A 123 -14.15 -6.23 -17.70
C ASP A 123 -13.94 -7.73 -17.97
N ILE A 124 -12.78 -8.28 -17.59
CA ILE A 124 -12.49 -9.71 -17.80
C ILE A 124 -13.30 -10.60 -16.85
N LEU A 125 -13.34 -10.27 -15.55
CA LEU A 125 -13.89 -11.18 -14.53
C LEU A 125 -15.36 -10.92 -14.25
N VAL A 126 -15.85 -9.69 -14.38
CA VAL A 126 -17.27 -9.36 -14.14
C VAL A 126 -18.05 -9.40 -15.45
N GLY A 127 -17.53 -8.72 -16.47
CA GLY A 127 -18.06 -8.81 -17.83
C GLY A 127 -17.69 -7.58 -18.68
N PRO A 128 -17.55 -7.74 -20.01
CA PRO A 128 -17.12 -6.64 -20.89
C PRO A 128 -17.98 -5.39 -20.76
N GLY A 129 -17.32 -4.22 -20.66
CA GLY A 129 -17.97 -2.91 -20.55
C GLY A 129 -18.54 -2.60 -19.16
N THR A 130 -18.25 -3.44 -18.15
CA THR A 130 -18.66 -3.19 -16.77
C THR A 130 -17.82 -2.08 -16.15
N SER A 131 -16.54 -1.99 -16.49
CA SER A 131 -15.65 -0.94 -15.98
C SER A 131 -16.15 0.46 -16.33
N GLY A 132 -16.60 0.68 -17.58
CA GLY A 132 -17.18 1.94 -18.04
C GLY A 132 -18.49 2.29 -17.32
N LYS A 133 -19.34 1.27 -17.04
CA LYS A 133 -20.56 1.47 -16.23
C LYS A 133 -20.22 1.88 -14.81
N VAL A 134 -19.27 1.19 -14.18
CA VAL A 134 -18.80 1.49 -12.82
C VAL A 134 -18.20 2.89 -12.76
N HIS A 135 -17.37 3.26 -13.73
CA HIS A 135 -16.76 4.59 -13.80
C HIS A 135 -17.79 5.72 -13.95
N ALA A 136 -18.92 5.45 -14.61
CA ALA A 136 -20.00 6.42 -14.79
C ALA A 136 -20.99 6.45 -13.60
N MET A 137 -20.89 5.52 -12.65
CA MET A 137 -21.73 5.52 -11.45
C MET A 137 -21.24 6.56 -10.44
N SER A 138 -22.18 7.11 -9.67
CA SER A 138 -21.85 7.76 -8.40
C SER A 138 -22.10 6.78 -7.26
N ASN A 139 -21.30 6.86 -6.21
CA ASN A 139 -21.38 6.01 -5.01
C ASN A 139 -21.14 4.53 -5.29
N TRP A 140 -20.21 4.19 -6.20
CA TRP A 140 -19.91 2.79 -6.46
C TRP A 140 -19.24 2.13 -5.25
N VAL A 141 -19.78 0.99 -4.81
CA VAL A 141 -19.19 0.17 -3.74
C VAL A 141 -18.59 -1.11 -4.33
N CYS A 142 -17.41 -1.47 -3.85
CA CYS A 142 -16.63 -2.53 -4.46
C CYS A 142 -17.13 -3.95 -4.15
N PHE A 143 -16.59 -4.93 -4.89
CA PHE A 143 -16.95 -6.35 -4.79
C PHE A 143 -16.68 -6.99 -3.41
N LEU A 144 -15.84 -6.38 -2.58
CA LEU A 144 -15.64 -6.83 -1.19
C LEU A 144 -16.63 -6.20 -0.20
N CYS A 145 -17.19 -5.03 -0.54
CA CYS A 145 -18.17 -4.30 0.26
C CYS A 145 -19.62 -4.67 -0.06
N LEU A 146 -19.89 -5.12 -1.28
CA LEU A 146 -21.23 -5.54 -1.69
C LEU A 146 -21.78 -6.67 -0.80
N PRO A 147 -23.11 -6.69 -0.54
CA PRO A 147 -23.73 -7.74 0.25
C PRO A 147 -23.72 -9.09 -0.48
N PHE A 148 -23.85 -9.07 -1.80
CA PHE A 148 -23.77 -10.27 -2.64
C PHE A 148 -22.33 -10.68 -2.88
N SER A 149 -22.08 -11.99 -2.86
CA SER A 149 -20.72 -12.53 -3.01
C SER A 149 -20.26 -12.67 -4.46
N ARG A 150 -21.17 -12.59 -5.44
CA ARG A 150 -20.87 -12.89 -6.85
C ARG A 150 -21.13 -11.69 -7.74
N SER A 151 -20.24 -11.44 -8.69
CA SER A 151 -20.41 -10.48 -9.78
C SER A 151 -19.72 -11.03 -11.03
N GLY A 152 -20.50 -11.55 -11.98
CA GLY A 152 -19.95 -12.29 -13.11
C GLY A 152 -19.26 -13.57 -12.66
N LEU A 153 -18.00 -13.75 -13.08
CA LEU A 153 -17.12 -14.84 -12.60
C LEU A 153 -16.41 -14.48 -11.30
N LEU A 154 -16.35 -13.20 -10.93
CA LEU A 154 -15.70 -12.76 -9.71
C LEU A 154 -16.57 -13.13 -8.50
N GLN A 155 -16.02 -13.96 -7.62
CA GLN A 155 -16.70 -14.45 -6.43
C GLN A 155 -15.84 -14.19 -5.19
N ARG A 156 -16.36 -13.42 -4.24
CA ARG A 156 -15.71 -13.11 -2.96
C ARG A 156 -15.62 -14.36 -2.10
N ARG A 157 -14.42 -14.67 -1.59
CA ARG A 157 -14.24 -15.79 -0.66
C ARG A 157 -14.99 -15.54 0.65
N LYS A 158 -15.59 -16.59 1.19
CA LYS A 158 -16.11 -16.57 2.57
C LYS A 158 -14.95 -16.34 3.54
N LYS A 159 -15.14 -15.46 4.52
CA LYS A 159 -14.10 -15.12 5.52
C LYS A 159 -12.74 -14.75 4.88
N TRP A 160 -12.77 -13.97 3.80
CA TRP A 160 -11.55 -13.57 3.08
C TRP A 160 -10.50 -12.88 3.96
N HIS A 161 -10.89 -12.20 5.04
CA HIS A 161 -9.95 -11.60 6.01
C HIS A 161 -9.03 -12.65 6.65
N SER A 162 -9.58 -13.77 7.12
CA SER A 162 -8.82 -14.87 7.71
C SER A 162 -7.96 -15.58 6.67
N HIS A 163 -8.48 -15.75 5.45
CA HIS A 163 -7.71 -16.31 4.33
C HIS A 163 -6.54 -15.41 3.92
N LEU A 164 -6.73 -14.09 3.91
CA LEU A 164 -5.66 -13.13 3.63
C LEU A 164 -4.55 -13.22 4.69
N LYS A 165 -4.91 -13.36 5.97
CA LYS A 165 -3.92 -13.62 7.04
C LYS A 165 -3.17 -14.92 6.81
N ALA A 166 -3.87 -16.03 6.62
CA ALA A 166 -3.25 -17.33 6.39
C ALA A 166 -2.33 -17.31 5.15
N PHE A 167 -2.77 -16.68 4.07
CA PHE A 167 -1.96 -16.47 2.86
C PHE A 167 -0.69 -15.67 3.16
N TYR A 168 -0.79 -14.55 3.88
CA TYR A 168 0.38 -13.73 4.21
C TYR A 168 1.35 -14.51 5.10
N ASP A 169 0.87 -15.13 6.18
CA ASP A 169 1.72 -15.85 7.12
C ASP A 169 2.40 -17.08 6.48
N GLN A 170 1.74 -17.71 5.50
CA GLN A 170 2.30 -18.85 4.78
C GLN A 170 3.30 -18.45 3.69
N GLU A 171 3.01 -17.37 2.95
CA GLU A 171 3.73 -17.05 1.71
C GLU A 171 4.74 -15.89 1.87
N SER A 172 4.60 -15.06 2.89
CA SER A 172 5.50 -13.95 3.17
C SER A 172 6.83 -14.42 3.72
N LYS A 173 7.90 -13.70 3.37
CA LYS A 173 9.23 -13.86 3.96
C LYS A 173 9.41 -13.03 5.24
N SER A 174 8.37 -12.30 5.66
CA SER A 174 8.40 -11.47 6.86
C SER A 174 8.55 -12.34 8.11
N PRO A 175 9.45 -11.99 9.05
CA PRO A 175 9.53 -12.67 10.34
C PRO A 175 8.36 -12.29 11.27
N LEU A 176 7.59 -11.25 10.93
CA LEU A 176 6.42 -10.81 11.69
C LEU A 176 5.15 -11.44 11.13
N GLU A 177 4.36 -12.06 12.01
CA GLU A 177 2.99 -12.42 11.70
C GLU A 177 2.12 -11.19 11.46
N MET A 178 1.23 -11.28 10.48
CA MET A 178 0.27 -10.22 10.21
C MET A 178 -0.97 -10.38 11.08
N PHE A 179 -1.47 -9.29 11.66
CA PHE A 179 -2.78 -9.33 12.32
C PHE A 179 -3.89 -9.58 11.29
N GLU A 180 -4.97 -10.25 11.70
CA GLU A 180 -6.12 -10.42 10.81
C GLU A 180 -6.78 -9.05 10.57
N THR A 181 -6.95 -8.69 9.30
CA THR A 181 -7.68 -7.46 8.94
C THR A 181 -9.13 -7.55 9.42
N LEU A 182 -9.73 -6.40 9.77
CA LEU A 182 -11.07 -6.38 10.35
C LEU A 182 -12.11 -5.93 9.33
N PRO A 183 -13.30 -6.58 9.28
CA PRO A 183 -14.43 -6.05 8.55
C PRO A 183 -14.82 -4.67 9.08
N VAL A 184 -15.29 -3.79 8.18
CA VAL A 184 -15.64 -2.40 8.49
C VAL A 184 -16.44 -2.24 9.79
N TRP A 185 -17.52 -3.02 9.97
CA TRP A 185 -18.41 -2.91 11.13
C TRP A 185 -17.78 -3.39 12.46
N ARG A 186 -16.64 -4.09 12.43
CA ARG A 186 -15.90 -4.53 13.63
C ARG A 186 -14.79 -3.57 14.01
N ARG A 187 -14.39 -2.65 13.12
CA ARG A 187 -13.30 -1.71 13.37
C ARG A 187 -13.70 -0.73 14.46
N GLN A 188 -12.88 -0.67 15.51
CA GLN A 188 -13.06 0.27 16.62
C GLN A 188 -12.11 1.46 16.47
N PRO A 189 -12.42 2.61 17.08
CA PRO A 189 -11.49 3.73 17.11
C PRO A 189 -10.20 3.36 17.86
N MET A 190 -9.05 3.74 17.30
CA MET A 190 -7.73 3.42 17.85
C MET A 190 -7.43 4.22 19.12
N ARG A 191 -6.77 3.58 20.09
CA ARG A 191 -6.16 4.23 21.26
C ARG A 191 -4.64 4.25 21.15
N VAL A 192 -4.03 5.38 21.48
CA VAL A 192 -2.63 5.67 21.20
C VAL A 192 -1.93 6.09 22.49
N LEU A 193 -0.78 5.47 22.77
CA LEU A 193 0.19 5.97 23.73
C LEU A 193 1.36 6.56 22.93
N ALA A 194 1.65 7.85 23.11
CA ALA A 194 2.71 8.56 22.43
C ALA A 194 3.77 9.01 23.44
N LEU A 195 5.02 8.63 23.20
CA LEU A 195 6.16 8.90 24.09
C LEU A 195 7.14 9.85 23.38
N PHE A 196 7.49 10.96 24.03
CA PHE A 196 8.55 11.90 23.62
C PHE A 196 8.33 12.63 22.27
N GLY A 197 7.31 12.25 21.51
CA GLY A 197 6.94 12.86 20.24
C GLY A 197 5.43 12.89 20.06
N ASP A 198 4.92 14.02 19.60
CA ASP A 198 3.49 14.21 19.33
C ASP A 198 3.17 13.79 17.90
N ILE A 199 2.23 12.85 17.75
CA ILE A 199 1.72 12.32 16.47
C ILE A 199 0.24 12.65 16.25
N LYS A 200 -0.35 13.47 17.13
CA LYS A 200 -1.78 13.79 17.13
C LYS A 200 -2.20 14.42 15.82
N LYS A 201 -1.42 15.36 15.28
CA LYS A 201 -1.75 16.08 14.04
C LYS A 201 -1.83 15.13 12.84
N GLU A 202 -0.85 14.24 12.71
CA GLU A 202 -0.76 13.27 11.63
C GLU A 202 -1.92 12.28 11.69
N LEU A 203 -2.19 11.69 12.86
CA LEU A 203 -3.30 10.75 13.05
C LEU A 203 -4.67 11.42 12.89
N THR A 204 -4.81 12.69 13.28
CA THR A 204 -6.02 13.48 13.01
C THR A 204 -6.21 13.70 11.51
N SER A 205 -5.14 14.06 10.79
CA SER A 205 -5.20 14.28 9.33
C SER A 205 -5.53 13.02 8.53
N LEU A 206 -5.30 11.85 9.11
CA LEU A 206 -5.63 10.53 8.55
C LEU A 206 -7.02 10.03 8.96
N GLY A 207 -7.72 10.78 9.82
CA GLY A 207 -9.07 10.46 10.27
C GLY A 207 -9.15 9.49 11.46
N PHE A 208 -8.03 9.05 12.04
CA PHE A 208 -8.05 8.14 13.20
C PHE A 208 -8.48 8.84 14.50
N LEU A 209 -8.17 10.14 14.62
CA LEU A 209 -8.54 11.01 15.73
C LEU A 209 -9.49 12.10 15.22
N GLY A 210 -10.53 12.39 15.97
CA GLY A 210 -11.58 13.37 15.69
C GLY A 210 -11.35 14.73 16.37
N SER A 211 -12.02 15.76 15.86
CA SER A 211 -11.74 17.17 16.14
C SER A 211 -12.30 17.70 17.47
N GLY A 212 -13.26 17.02 18.11
CA GLY A 212 -14.05 17.62 19.19
C GLY A 212 -14.45 16.75 20.39
N SER A 213 -14.40 15.41 20.30
CA SER A 213 -14.92 14.50 21.37
C SER A 213 -13.90 13.45 21.87
N ASP A 214 -12.64 13.52 21.44
CA ASP A 214 -11.65 12.44 21.61
C ASP A 214 -10.64 12.68 22.73
N GLN A 215 -10.98 13.55 23.69
CA GLN A 215 -10.19 13.75 24.90
C GLN A 215 -10.04 12.39 25.61
N GLY A 216 -8.85 11.79 25.53
CA GLY A 216 -8.52 10.53 26.20
C GLY A 216 -8.15 9.35 25.29
N ARG A 217 -8.32 9.43 23.95
CA ARG A 217 -7.89 8.33 23.05
C ARG A 217 -6.40 8.34 22.73
N LEU A 218 -5.76 9.51 22.77
CA LEU A 218 -4.31 9.65 22.68
C LEU A 218 -3.80 10.17 24.01
N LYS A 219 -2.89 9.41 24.62
CA LYS A 219 -2.14 9.84 25.80
C LYS A 219 -0.71 10.14 25.39
N HIS A 220 -0.30 11.41 25.55
CA HIS A 220 1.04 11.88 25.26
C HIS A 220 1.84 12.02 26.57
N LEU A 221 3.08 11.54 26.57
CA LEU A 221 3.99 11.61 27.72
C LEU A 221 5.35 12.13 27.27
N ASP A 222 5.76 13.27 27.83
CA ASP A 222 7.10 13.82 27.63
C ASP A 222 8.12 13.23 28.62
N ASP A 223 7.68 12.90 29.83
CA ASP A 223 8.49 12.24 30.86
C ASP A 223 7.83 10.93 31.28
N VAL A 224 8.63 9.86 31.34
CA VAL A 224 8.18 8.52 31.69
C VAL A 224 8.99 7.89 32.84
N ARG A 225 9.89 8.64 33.49
CA ARG A 225 10.79 8.11 34.52
C ARG A 225 10.03 7.40 35.64
N ASP A 226 8.96 8.02 36.11
CA ASP A 226 8.16 7.53 37.24
C ASP A 226 6.97 6.65 36.80
N VAL A 227 6.78 6.45 35.50
CA VAL A 227 5.66 5.65 34.97
C VAL A 227 5.93 4.18 35.25
N VAL A 228 5.03 3.51 35.94
CA VAL A 228 5.09 2.07 36.23
C VAL A 228 4.05 1.30 35.40
N ARG A 229 4.15 -0.04 35.41
CA ARG A 229 3.23 -0.93 34.67
C ARG A 229 1.76 -0.65 35.02
N LYS A 230 1.48 -0.45 36.31
CA LYS A 230 0.13 -0.18 36.82
C LYS A 230 -0.49 1.07 36.18
N ASP A 231 0.29 2.14 35.98
CA ASP A 231 -0.21 3.36 35.36
C ASP A 231 -0.64 3.11 33.90
N VAL A 232 0.17 2.37 33.14
CA VAL A 232 -0.12 2.03 31.73
C VAL A 232 -1.36 1.14 31.62
N GLU A 233 -1.52 0.19 32.55
CA GLU A 233 -2.72 -0.67 32.63
C GLU A 233 -3.98 0.15 32.99
N GLU A 234 -3.86 1.14 33.88
CA GLU A 234 -4.96 2.02 34.30
C GLU A 234 -5.41 3.01 33.21
N TRP A 235 -4.47 3.54 32.41
CA TRP A 235 -4.81 4.41 31.27
C TRP A 235 -5.54 3.67 30.15
N GLY A 236 -5.55 2.35 30.23
CA GLY A 236 -6.34 1.48 29.41
C GLY A 236 -5.52 0.78 28.34
N PRO A 237 -6.10 -0.23 27.69
CA PRO A 237 -5.40 -0.93 26.64
C PRO A 237 -5.09 0.02 25.49
N PHE A 238 -3.85 0.03 25.01
CA PHE A 238 -3.47 0.77 23.81
C PHE A 238 -3.52 -0.13 22.59
N ASP A 239 -3.71 0.47 21.42
CA ASP A 239 -3.72 -0.21 20.12
C ASP A 239 -2.51 0.21 19.27
N LEU A 240 -1.95 1.40 19.52
CA LEU A 240 -0.71 1.90 18.96
C LEU A 240 0.18 2.49 20.06
N LEU A 241 1.44 2.04 20.14
CA LEU A 241 2.50 2.71 20.89
C LEU A 241 3.44 3.45 19.94
N TYR A 242 3.49 4.77 20.04
CA TYR A 242 4.41 5.62 19.29
C TYR A 242 5.50 6.13 20.21
N GLY A 243 6.74 6.14 19.73
CA GLY A 243 7.86 6.79 20.41
C GLY A 243 8.82 7.40 19.41
N ALA A 244 9.46 8.50 19.77
CA ALA A 244 10.47 9.10 18.92
C ALA A 244 11.66 9.65 19.72
N THR A 245 12.85 9.67 19.13
CA THR A 245 13.95 10.50 19.67
C THR A 245 13.59 11.98 19.55
N PRO A 246 14.12 12.87 20.41
CA PRO A 246 13.86 14.30 20.30
C PRO A 246 14.22 14.83 18.91
N ALA A 247 13.42 15.78 18.41
CA ALA A 247 13.73 16.44 17.15
C ALA A 247 15.04 17.25 17.27
N PRO A 248 15.84 17.34 16.20
CA PRO A 248 17.07 18.14 16.20
C PRO A 248 16.82 19.57 16.69
N GLY A 249 17.68 20.07 17.58
CA GLY A 249 17.59 21.43 18.14
C GLY A 249 16.67 21.59 19.36
N HIS A 250 15.98 20.54 19.82
CA HIS A 250 15.36 20.53 21.14
C HIS A 250 16.39 20.12 22.22
N ALA A 251 16.23 20.64 23.44
CA ALA A 251 17.07 20.24 24.56
C ALA A 251 16.92 18.73 24.80
N CYS A 252 18.06 18.04 24.89
CA CYS A 252 18.10 16.60 25.11
C CYS A 252 18.46 16.37 26.58
N ASP A 253 17.44 16.22 27.43
CA ASP A 253 17.64 16.03 28.88
C ASP A 253 18.29 14.68 29.23
N HIS A 254 18.31 13.76 28.26
CA HIS A 254 18.80 12.39 28.40
C HIS A 254 19.61 11.93 27.18
N PRO A 255 20.57 10.99 27.34
CA PRO A 255 21.28 10.40 26.20
C PRO A 255 20.33 9.71 25.20
N PRO A 256 20.65 9.65 23.88
CA PRO A 256 19.75 9.09 22.87
C PRO A 256 19.26 7.66 23.15
N ALA A 257 20.14 6.77 23.64
CA ALA A 257 19.79 5.40 24.03
C ALA A 257 18.73 5.33 25.14
N TRP A 258 18.60 6.35 25.99
CA TRP A 258 17.60 6.38 27.06
C TRP A 258 16.17 6.31 26.50
N TYR A 259 15.89 7.02 25.41
CA TYR A 259 14.57 7.04 24.77
C TYR A 259 14.16 5.66 24.26
N LEU A 260 15.10 4.91 23.67
CA LEU A 260 14.89 3.52 23.28
C LEU A 260 14.56 2.65 24.49
N LEU A 261 15.38 2.71 25.54
CA LEU A 261 15.21 1.85 26.71
C LEU A 261 13.86 2.09 27.40
N GLN A 262 13.45 3.35 27.51
CA GLN A 262 12.15 3.71 28.05
C GLN A 262 11.01 3.30 27.11
N PHE A 263 11.15 3.51 25.81
CA PHE A 263 10.18 3.04 24.82
C PHE A 263 9.98 1.53 24.93
N HIS A 264 11.07 0.76 24.94
CA HIS A 264 11.02 -0.70 25.07
C HIS A 264 10.37 -1.12 26.40
N ARG A 265 10.67 -0.43 27.51
CA ARG A 265 10.03 -0.69 28.81
C ARG A 265 8.52 -0.50 28.76
N LEU A 266 8.04 0.63 28.23
CA LEU A 266 6.61 0.92 28.12
C LEU A 266 5.92 0.05 27.06
N LEU A 267 6.64 -0.38 26.02
CA LEU A 267 6.16 -1.39 25.07
C LEU A 267 5.77 -2.69 25.77
N GLN A 268 6.58 -3.16 26.73
CA GLN A 268 6.24 -4.36 27.51
C GLN A 268 5.08 -4.15 28.49
N TYR A 269 4.75 -2.90 28.85
CA TYR A 269 3.59 -2.59 29.70
C TYR A 269 2.31 -2.47 28.88
N ALA A 270 2.38 -1.86 27.69
CA ALA A 270 1.24 -1.62 26.82
C ALA A 270 0.82 -2.86 25.99
N ARG A 271 1.73 -3.82 25.81
CA ARG A 271 1.46 -5.07 25.08
C ARG A 271 0.23 -5.78 25.68
N PRO A 272 -0.78 -6.11 24.85
CA PRO A 272 -1.96 -6.84 25.31
C PRO A 272 -1.58 -8.19 25.93
N SER A 273 -2.16 -8.51 27.09
CA SER A 273 -2.16 -9.87 27.64
C SER A 273 -3.41 -10.63 27.18
N GLY A 274 -3.26 -11.91 26.84
CA GLY A 274 -4.38 -12.77 26.45
C GLY A 274 -4.67 -12.81 24.95
N SER A 275 -5.91 -12.54 24.53
CA SER A 275 -6.38 -12.80 23.17
C SER A 275 -5.65 -11.96 22.11
N PRO A 276 -5.34 -12.52 20.93
CA PRO A 276 -4.68 -11.80 19.85
C PRO A 276 -5.60 -10.67 19.35
N ARG A 277 -5.26 -9.43 19.72
CA ARG A 277 -5.86 -8.21 19.16
C ARG A 277 -4.79 -7.42 18.39
N PRO A 278 -5.15 -6.69 17.32
CA PRO A 278 -4.21 -5.83 16.63
C PRO A 278 -3.56 -4.85 17.61
N PHE A 279 -2.25 -4.93 17.74
CA PHE A 279 -1.45 -4.01 18.55
C PHE A 279 -0.20 -3.64 17.78
N PHE A 280 -0.06 -2.35 17.52
CA PHE A 280 1.01 -1.81 16.72
C PHE A 280 1.95 -0.96 17.56
N TRP A 281 3.19 -0.85 17.13
CA TRP A 281 4.16 0.04 17.73
C TRP A 281 5.08 0.60 16.67
N MET A 282 5.59 1.81 16.91
CA MET A 282 6.54 2.49 16.04
C MET A 282 7.50 3.30 16.89
N PHE A 283 8.79 3.04 16.71
CA PHE A 283 9.88 3.86 17.24
C PHE A 283 10.56 4.60 16.08
N VAL A 284 10.71 5.91 16.23
CA VAL A 284 11.27 6.78 15.20
C VAL A 284 12.54 7.45 15.70
N ASP A 285 13.62 7.32 14.94
CA ASP A 285 14.83 8.09 15.15
C ASP A 285 14.92 9.24 14.14
N HIS A 286 15.01 10.47 14.65
CA HIS A 286 15.27 11.69 13.90
C HIS A 286 16.76 11.88 13.54
N LEU A 287 17.47 10.77 13.27
CA LEU A 287 18.92 10.70 13.00
C LEU A 287 19.79 11.15 14.19
N MET A 288 19.34 10.86 15.41
CA MET A 288 20.05 11.15 16.65
C MET A 288 20.90 9.97 17.12
N LEU A 289 20.58 8.75 16.69
CA LEU A 289 21.28 7.55 17.13
C LEU A 289 22.56 7.30 16.31
N ASN A 290 23.66 7.05 17.03
CA ASN A 290 24.90 6.59 16.41
C ASN A 290 24.79 5.11 16.01
N LYS A 291 25.85 4.53 15.44
CA LYS A 291 25.83 3.14 14.97
C LYS A 291 25.64 2.12 16.09
N ASP A 292 26.31 2.32 17.22
CA ASP A 292 26.20 1.42 18.38
C ASP A 292 24.78 1.46 18.98
N ASP A 293 24.18 2.66 19.03
CA ASP A 293 22.79 2.85 19.44
C ASP A 293 21.82 2.17 18.46
N GLN A 294 22.05 2.28 17.15
CA GLN A 294 21.23 1.61 16.14
C GLN A 294 21.28 0.09 16.29
N ASP A 295 22.48 -0.48 16.45
CA ASP A 295 22.66 -1.92 16.69
C ASP A 295 21.94 -2.35 17.98
N LEU A 296 21.94 -1.49 19.01
CA LEU A 296 21.18 -1.72 20.24
C LEU A 296 19.66 -1.70 19.98
N VAL A 297 19.13 -0.74 19.21
CA VAL A 297 17.71 -0.68 18.84
C VAL A 297 17.31 -1.95 18.10
N CYS A 298 18.08 -2.35 17.09
CA CYS A 298 17.78 -3.55 16.30
C CYS A 298 17.73 -4.81 17.16
N ARG A 299 18.61 -4.94 18.15
CA ARG A 299 18.61 -6.06 19.11
C ARG A 299 17.41 -6.03 20.06
N PHE A 300 17.09 -4.86 20.64
CA PHE A 300 15.99 -4.73 21.61
C PHE A 300 14.61 -4.85 20.97
N LEU A 301 14.46 -4.38 19.73
CA LEU A 301 13.21 -4.44 18.97
C LEU A 301 13.13 -5.67 18.05
N GLU A 302 14.18 -6.51 18.05
CA GLU A 302 14.32 -7.74 17.27
C GLU A 302 14.04 -7.54 15.78
N MET A 303 14.47 -6.39 15.24
CA MET A 303 14.10 -6.00 13.90
C MET A 303 15.05 -4.96 13.30
N GLU A 304 15.30 -5.08 11.99
CA GLU A 304 16.05 -4.08 11.22
C GLU A 304 15.33 -2.74 11.05
N GLN A 305 16.12 -1.68 10.86
CA GLN A 305 15.59 -0.34 10.61
C GLN A 305 15.09 -0.17 9.18
N ALA A 306 14.07 0.67 8.99
CA ALA A 306 13.68 1.23 7.71
C ALA A 306 14.05 2.71 7.66
N THR A 307 14.59 3.19 6.54
CA THR A 307 14.88 4.62 6.34
C THR A 307 13.82 5.23 5.45
N ILE A 308 13.21 6.32 5.91
CA ILE A 308 12.18 7.06 5.17
C ILE A 308 12.76 8.42 4.76
N PRO A 309 13.13 8.60 3.48
CA PRO A 309 13.68 9.86 2.99
C PRO A 309 12.58 10.85 2.56
N ASP A 310 12.86 12.15 2.70
CA ASP A 310 12.18 13.26 2.00
C ASP A 310 13.08 13.68 0.85
N VAL A 311 12.74 13.27 -0.37
CA VAL A 311 13.48 13.66 -1.58
C VAL A 311 12.63 14.65 -2.38
N ARG A 312 13.17 15.83 -2.65
CA ARG A 312 12.52 16.83 -3.51
C ARG A 312 13.45 17.23 -4.64
N GLY A 313 12.99 17.07 -5.88
CA GLY A 313 13.79 17.36 -7.06
C GLY A 313 15.11 16.56 -7.13
N GLY A 314 15.12 15.33 -6.59
CA GLY A 314 16.32 14.50 -6.52
C GLY A 314 17.27 14.82 -5.35
N VAL A 315 16.96 15.84 -4.53
CA VAL A 315 17.79 16.23 -3.38
C VAL A 315 17.15 15.78 -2.08
N LEU A 316 17.94 15.11 -1.23
CA LEU A 316 17.52 14.66 0.09
C LEU A 316 17.39 15.85 1.05
N GLN A 317 16.15 16.15 1.46
CA GLN A 317 15.81 17.25 2.37
C GLN A 317 15.81 16.79 3.84
N SER A 318 15.41 15.54 4.07
CA SER A 318 15.23 14.95 5.38
C SER A 318 15.30 13.44 5.29
N ALA A 319 15.56 12.78 6.41
CA ALA A 319 15.24 11.39 6.58
C ALA A 319 14.87 11.12 8.05
N VAL A 320 14.18 10.01 8.26
CA VAL A 320 13.97 9.40 9.58
C VAL A 320 14.24 7.91 9.49
N ARG A 321 14.73 7.32 10.57
CA ARG A 321 14.83 5.86 10.71
C ARG A 321 13.66 5.36 11.55
N VAL A 322 13.10 4.21 11.18
CA VAL A 322 11.87 3.69 11.78
C VAL A 322 12.01 2.20 12.06
N TRP A 323 11.57 1.80 13.25
CA TRP A 323 11.34 0.42 13.65
C TRP A 323 9.87 0.28 14.01
N SER A 324 9.17 -0.68 13.40
CA SER A 324 7.73 -0.85 13.62
C SER A 324 7.23 -2.20 13.12
N ASN A 325 6.19 -2.71 13.76
CA ASN A 325 5.43 -3.87 13.28
C ASN A 325 4.24 -3.49 12.37
N ILE A 326 4.08 -2.23 11.97
CA ILE A 326 3.06 -1.84 11.00
C ILE A 326 3.46 -2.38 9.61
N PRO A 327 2.53 -3.02 8.87
CA PRO A 327 2.85 -3.61 7.57
C PRO A 327 3.43 -2.62 6.56
N ALA A 328 4.24 -3.14 5.63
CA ALA A 328 4.83 -2.43 4.48
C ALA A 328 5.74 -1.22 4.76
N ILE A 329 6.10 -0.92 6.01
CA ILE A 329 7.10 0.13 6.31
C ILE A 329 8.46 -0.18 5.64
N ARG A 330 8.83 -1.45 5.53
CA ARG A 330 10.07 -1.91 4.88
C ARG A 330 9.93 -2.16 3.38
N SER A 331 8.71 -2.13 2.86
CA SER A 331 8.43 -2.45 1.46
C SER A 331 8.69 -1.29 0.51
N SER A 332 9.20 -0.15 0.99
CA SER A 332 9.62 1.00 0.18
C SER A 332 10.89 0.71 -0.64
N ARG A 333 10.95 -0.44 -1.32
CA ARG A 333 12.04 -0.88 -2.20
C ARG A 333 12.16 -0.03 -3.48
N HIS A 334 11.36 1.03 -3.61
CA HIS A 334 11.25 1.86 -4.81
C HIS A 334 11.92 3.24 -4.69
N SER A 335 12.40 3.65 -3.52
CA SER A 335 13.32 4.79 -3.40
C SER A 335 14.75 4.28 -3.22
N ALA A 336 15.70 4.79 -4.00
CA ALA A 336 17.11 4.60 -3.71
C ALA A 336 17.36 5.00 -2.26
N LEU A 337 17.76 4.02 -1.43
CA LEU A 337 18.05 4.28 -0.02
C LEU A 337 19.20 5.30 0.03
N PRO A 338 19.06 6.40 0.78
CA PRO A 338 20.18 7.29 1.05
C PRO A 338 21.38 6.51 1.57
N SER A 339 22.58 6.87 1.13
CA SER A 339 23.80 6.33 1.71
C SER A 339 23.95 6.79 3.17
N GLU A 340 24.63 6.00 4.00
CA GLU A 340 24.95 6.38 5.39
C GLU A 340 25.76 7.68 5.47
N GLU A 341 26.57 7.97 4.44
CA GLU A 341 27.33 9.21 4.33
C GLU A 341 26.39 10.42 4.14
N GLU A 342 25.41 10.33 3.24
CA GLU A 342 24.40 11.37 3.03
C GLU A 342 23.55 11.63 4.29
N LEU A 343 23.17 10.57 5.00
CA LEU A 343 22.43 10.69 6.27
C LEU A 343 23.27 11.37 7.35
N SER A 344 24.56 11.03 7.43
CA SER A 344 25.50 11.62 8.39
C SER A 344 25.72 13.11 8.12
N LEU A 345 25.89 13.50 6.85
CA LEU A 345 25.99 14.90 6.43
C LEU A 345 24.72 15.68 6.78
N LEU A 346 23.54 15.10 6.58
CA LEU A 346 22.26 15.71 6.96
C LEU A 346 22.12 15.90 8.47
N ALA A 347 22.52 14.91 9.27
CA ALA A 347 22.50 15.01 10.73
C ALA A 347 23.39 16.17 11.21
N GLN A 348 24.62 16.28 10.69
CA GLN A 348 25.57 17.35 11.01
C GLN A 348 25.05 18.74 10.62
N ASN A 349 24.50 18.87 9.40
CA ASN A 349 23.92 20.12 8.91
C ASN A 349 22.72 20.57 9.76
N ARG A 350 21.90 19.64 10.23
CA ARG A 350 20.75 19.93 11.09
C ARG A 350 21.14 20.40 12.48
N GLN A 351 22.13 19.77 13.10
CA GLN A 351 22.64 20.18 14.41
C GLN A 351 23.23 21.60 14.37
N SER A 352 23.79 22.00 13.22
CA SER A 352 24.41 23.32 13.02
C SER A 352 23.40 24.42 12.66
N SER A 353 22.18 24.06 12.26
CA SER A 353 21.16 24.98 11.79
C SER A 353 20.32 25.57 12.93
N LYS A 354 20.14 26.89 12.94
CA LYS A 354 19.24 27.61 13.87
C LYS A 354 17.77 27.65 13.41
N LEU A 355 17.43 27.02 12.28
CA LEU A 355 16.07 27.03 11.77
C LEU A 355 15.12 26.24 12.70
N PRO A 356 13.90 26.74 12.96
CA PRO A 356 12.92 25.98 13.71
C PRO A 356 12.65 24.66 12.98
N ALA A 357 12.89 23.55 13.68
CA ALA A 357 12.74 22.22 13.13
C ALA A 357 11.31 22.01 12.63
N GLN A 358 11.09 22.06 11.32
CA GLN A 358 9.91 21.42 10.75
C GLN A 358 10.02 19.94 11.10
N ARG A 359 9.13 19.47 11.97
CA ARG A 359 9.12 18.07 12.39
C ARG A 359 8.97 17.20 11.14
N PRO A 360 9.84 16.21 10.93
CA PRO A 360 9.71 15.25 9.83
C PRO A 360 8.47 14.34 9.93
N THR A 361 7.55 14.60 10.86
CA THR A 361 6.35 13.79 11.10
C THR A 361 5.44 13.67 9.87
N LYS A 362 5.50 14.63 8.94
CA LYS A 362 4.87 14.50 7.61
C LYS A 362 5.34 13.25 6.84
N LEU A 363 6.60 12.84 6.99
CA LEU A 363 7.15 11.63 6.34
C LEU A 363 6.54 10.35 6.88
N LEU A 364 6.06 10.38 8.12
CA LEU A 364 5.47 9.22 8.78
C LEU A 364 3.99 9.05 8.46
N LYS A 365 3.33 10.07 7.89
CA LYS A 365 1.88 10.07 7.64
C LYS A 365 1.47 8.81 6.87
N ASN A 366 2.19 8.48 5.80
CA ASN A 366 1.84 7.36 4.94
C ASN A 366 2.12 6.00 5.60
N CYS A 367 3.04 5.94 6.58
CA CYS A 367 3.33 4.72 7.33
C CYS A 367 2.15 4.24 8.17
N PHE A 368 1.22 5.12 8.51
CA PHE A 368 0.04 4.77 9.29
C PHE A 368 -1.18 4.40 8.43
N LEU A 369 -1.12 4.57 7.10
CA LEU A 369 -2.24 4.23 6.20
C LEU A 369 -2.68 2.76 6.29
N PRO A 370 -1.78 1.76 6.43
CA PRO A 370 -2.19 0.37 6.61
C PRO A 370 -3.10 0.14 7.83
N LEU A 371 -3.05 1.02 8.84
CA LEU A 371 -3.90 0.94 10.03
C LEU A 371 -5.40 1.12 9.71
N LYS A 372 -5.75 1.69 8.54
CA LYS A 372 -7.14 1.80 8.07
C LYS A 372 -7.81 0.44 7.85
N GLU A 373 -7.04 -0.65 7.68
CA GLU A 373 -7.58 -2.01 7.59
C GLU A 373 -8.00 -2.61 8.95
N TYR A 374 -7.60 -1.97 10.06
CA TYR A 374 -7.79 -2.48 11.41
C TYR A 374 -8.66 -1.56 12.27
N PHE A 375 -8.59 -0.25 12.08
CA PHE A 375 -9.26 0.72 12.94
C PHE A 375 -10.26 1.59 12.18
N LYS A 376 -11.22 2.15 12.93
CA LYS A 376 -12.16 3.11 12.40
C LYS A 376 -11.43 4.41 12.08
N TYR A 377 -11.76 5.01 10.95
CA TYR A 377 -11.30 6.34 10.56
C TYR A 377 -12.47 7.15 9.99
N ILE A 378 -12.32 8.46 9.95
CA ILE A 378 -13.30 9.38 9.38
C ILE A 378 -12.67 10.03 8.15
N SER A 379 -13.27 9.82 6.98
CA SER A 379 -12.82 10.51 5.77
C SER A 379 -13.07 12.01 5.91
N THR A 380 -12.00 12.80 5.87
CA THR A 380 -12.05 14.26 6.03
C THR A 380 -12.62 14.97 4.80
N GLU A 381 -12.71 14.30 3.65
CA GLU A 381 -13.27 14.87 2.41
C GLU A 381 -14.78 15.17 2.49
N LEU A 382 -15.51 14.56 3.42
CA LEU A 382 -16.94 14.81 3.65
C LEU A 382 -17.22 16.04 4.54
N THR A 383 -16.19 16.69 5.08
CA THR A 383 -16.37 17.85 6.00
C THR A 383 -16.23 19.22 5.33
N SER A 384 -15.91 19.26 4.03
CA SER A 384 -15.80 20.51 3.25
C SER A 384 -17.09 20.93 2.54
N SER A 385 -18.18 20.19 2.73
CA SER A 385 -19.49 20.44 2.11
C SER A 385 -20.62 20.53 3.14
N SER A 386 -20.47 21.43 4.12
CA SER A 386 -21.54 21.83 5.03
C SER A 386 -21.53 23.33 5.26
#